data_AF-A0A257KSJ3-F1
#
_entry.id   AF-A0A257KSJ3-F1
#
_cell.length_a   1.000
_cell.length_b   1.000
_cell.length_c   1.000
_cell.angle_alpha   90.00
_cell.angle_beta   90.00
_cell.angle_gamma   90.00
#
_symmetry.space_group_name_H-M   'P 1'
#
loop_
_entity.id
_entity.type
_entity.pdbx_description
1 polymer ?
#
loop_
_entity_poly.entity_id
_entity_poly.type
_entity_poly.pdbx_seq_one_letter_code
_entity_poly.pdbx_strand_id
1 'polypeptide(L)'
;MPSFLSVQAYWQAFLGFSFLLLTLIWLWFAYIRPPKFGKRNAYAYTRAVYRHVMQGGESDLPVIADELGRSAKSIVAFASETNGAKSDKPSPENYARDLLLIIGNRRFCKHVAASAPYTAIALFRAVEENKSYHIPFFQFAAALSTEAILNKDSLLYHEEAGFYSGYLGYTRPFTNSVYGSFPFIEALASNGNSPLDIDLEVRWNFDSQQLEAYTRAVLTTFKSALANDYFYENSTPLNRAFDVIQSSCSDLYRIDEGITQVEKSEILAKLRAVVRFVNNLIKAMEDAGIKQTVLRRHNESWKWHKDFYDVVADLIFEIIGSASSVKTSDFDNWSVQHNYLWSAIFNWDSSPTRKIITFKVRRLLYDEIKSLRTLPNFQNAKYFGFCLNVLGLKVGEKRDHRRHEYQLRKAVIAFATENYLSLRDRQPKVAAAVLMGTISFDDSTRQLVKTYAEGLDLVAPTEKLDLLPPSAS
;
A
#
# COMPACT_ATOMS: atom_id res chain seq x y z
N MET A 1 54.49 59.16 -17.16
CA MET A 1 53.74 57.89 -16.93
C MET A 1 54.76 56.79 -16.71
N PRO A 2 54.59 55.90 -15.72
CA PRO A 2 55.60 54.90 -15.40
C PRO A 2 55.79 53.89 -16.53
N SER A 3 57.05 53.59 -16.87
CA SER A 3 57.52 52.80 -18.03
C SER A 3 57.06 51.34 -18.07
N PHE A 4 56.39 50.85 -17.02
CA PHE A 4 55.79 49.52 -17.02
C PHE A 4 54.49 49.46 -17.85
N LEU A 5 53.81 50.61 -18.05
CA LEU A 5 52.54 50.69 -18.79
C LEU A 5 52.73 50.68 -20.32
N SER A 6 53.96 50.89 -20.81
CA SER A 6 54.26 51.04 -22.25
C SER A 6 54.79 49.76 -22.92
N VAL A 7 54.94 48.66 -22.18
CA VAL A 7 55.48 47.40 -22.73
C VAL A 7 54.34 46.46 -23.11
N GLN A 8 54.15 46.28 -24.41
CA GLN A 8 53.09 45.45 -25.00
C GLN A 8 53.05 44.01 -24.47
N ALA A 9 54.21 43.43 -24.17
CA ALA A 9 54.32 42.07 -23.65
C ALA A 9 53.67 41.91 -22.25
N TYR A 10 53.77 42.91 -21.37
CA TYR A 10 53.12 42.83 -20.05
C TYR A 10 51.60 42.89 -20.15
N TRP A 11 51.06 43.70 -21.06
CA TRP A 11 49.62 43.75 -21.31
C TRP A 11 49.09 42.45 -21.93
N GLN A 12 49.83 41.88 -22.89
CA GLN A 12 49.48 40.58 -23.49
C GLN A 12 49.53 39.45 -22.46
N ALA A 13 50.54 39.42 -21.61
CA ALA A 13 50.65 38.44 -20.52
C ALA A 13 49.53 38.60 -19.48
N PHE A 14 49.22 39.83 -19.07
CA PHE A 14 48.15 40.11 -18.12
C PHE A 14 46.76 39.72 -18.66
N LEU A 15 46.46 40.08 -19.92
CA LEU A 15 45.20 39.70 -20.57
C LEU A 15 45.11 38.19 -20.79
N GLY A 16 46.21 37.54 -21.21
CA GLY A 16 46.28 36.08 -21.36
C GLY A 16 46.05 35.35 -20.04
N PHE A 17 46.71 35.81 -18.96
CA PHE A 17 46.51 35.25 -17.62
C PHE A 17 45.10 35.49 -17.09
N SER A 18 44.53 36.68 -17.31
CA SER A 18 43.16 37.00 -16.89
C SER A 18 42.13 36.15 -17.63
N PHE A 19 42.32 35.93 -18.94
CA PHE A 19 41.47 35.04 -19.72
C PHE A 19 41.56 33.59 -19.22
N LEU A 20 42.77 33.10 -18.98
CA LEU A 20 42.98 31.76 -18.42
C LEU A 20 42.40 31.62 -17.01
N LEU A 21 42.52 32.64 -16.16
CA LEU A 21 41.90 32.65 -14.84
C LEU A 21 40.37 32.59 -14.96
N LEU A 22 39.78 33.35 -15.88
CA LEU A 22 38.34 33.41 -16.08
C LEU A 22 37.80 32.08 -16.62
N THR A 23 38.51 31.42 -17.53
CA THR A 23 38.16 30.07 -18.01
C THR A 23 38.33 29.02 -16.93
N LEU A 24 39.38 29.09 -16.10
CA LEU A 24 39.55 28.21 -14.95
C LEU A 24 38.46 28.41 -13.89
N ILE A 25 38.07 29.65 -13.61
CA ILE A 25 36.95 29.98 -12.71
C ILE A 25 35.65 29.42 -13.28
N TRP A 26 35.40 29.59 -14.58
CA TRP A 26 34.22 29.03 -15.22
C TRP A 26 34.20 27.50 -15.16
N LEU A 27 35.32 26.83 -15.50
CA LEU A 27 35.47 25.38 -15.38
C LEU A 27 35.27 24.90 -13.94
N TRP A 28 35.79 25.66 -12.98
CA TRP A 28 35.62 25.36 -11.57
C TRP A 28 34.15 25.37 -11.16
N PHE A 29 33.39 26.40 -11.55
CA PHE A 29 31.96 26.48 -11.22
C PHE A 29 31.05 25.64 -12.12
N ALA A 30 31.48 25.27 -13.32
CA ALA A 30 30.71 24.41 -14.21
C ALA A 30 30.87 22.93 -13.86
N TYR A 31 32.07 22.48 -13.48
CA TYR A 31 32.38 21.06 -13.35
C TYR A 31 32.89 20.64 -11.97
N ILE A 32 33.67 21.48 -11.28
CA ILE A 32 34.34 21.06 -10.03
C ILE A 32 33.46 21.32 -8.80
N ARG A 33 32.86 22.51 -8.71
CA ARG A 33 32.02 22.93 -7.59
C ARG A 33 30.81 23.73 -8.09
N PRO A 34 29.81 23.05 -8.65
CA PRO A 34 28.62 23.69 -9.17
C PRO A 34 27.88 24.49 -8.09
N PRO A 35 27.18 25.57 -8.50
CA PRO A 35 26.52 26.46 -7.58
C PRO A 35 25.40 25.73 -6.84
N LYS A 36 25.51 25.68 -5.50
CA LYS A 36 24.45 25.19 -4.62
C LYS A 36 23.48 26.31 -4.28
N PHE A 37 22.24 25.96 -3.98
CA PHE A 37 21.26 26.91 -3.45
C PHE A 37 21.80 27.61 -2.19
N GLY A 38 21.64 28.93 -2.10
CA GLY A 38 22.02 29.71 -0.93
C GLY A 38 21.58 31.16 -0.99
N LYS A 39 21.85 31.93 0.07
CA LYS A 39 21.34 33.30 0.25
C LYS A 39 21.62 34.23 -0.94
N ARG A 40 22.79 34.10 -1.59
CA ARG A 40 23.23 34.99 -2.67
C ARG A 40 22.64 34.67 -4.04
N ASN A 41 22.17 33.44 -4.26
CA ASN A 41 21.65 32.99 -5.56
C ASN A 41 20.22 32.45 -5.49
N ALA A 42 19.55 32.50 -4.34
CA ALA A 42 18.22 31.91 -4.13
C ALA A 42 17.19 32.27 -5.22
N TYR A 43 17.09 33.56 -5.57
CA TYR A 43 16.20 34.02 -6.63
C TYR A 43 16.57 33.45 -8.01
N ALA A 44 17.84 33.61 -8.42
CA ALA A 44 18.31 33.17 -9.72
C ALA A 44 18.22 31.63 -9.87
N TYR A 45 18.55 30.90 -8.82
CA TYR A 45 18.47 29.44 -8.76
C TYR A 45 17.02 28.97 -8.90
N THR A 46 16.10 29.52 -8.09
CA THR A 46 14.68 29.14 -8.12
C THR A 46 14.05 29.48 -9.46
N ARG A 47 14.37 30.65 -10.04
CA ARG A 47 13.88 31.05 -11.36
C ARG A 47 14.41 30.13 -12.47
N ALA A 48 15.65 29.67 -12.38
CA ALA A 48 16.21 28.73 -13.33
C ALA A 48 15.50 27.37 -13.26
N VAL A 49 15.34 26.80 -12.05
CA VAL A 49 14.61 25.54 -11.87
C VAL A 49 13.17 25.68 -12.35
N TYR A 50 12.47 26.75 -11.99
CA TYR A 50 11.11 27.02 -12.46
C TYR A 50 11.02 27.03 -13.99
N ARG A 51 11.93 27.74 -14.67
CA ARG A 51 11.95 27.79 -16.13
C ARG A 51 12.17 26.41 -16.74
N HIS A 52 13.11 25.61 -16.23
CA HIS A 52 13.34 24.28 -16.76
C HIS A 52 12.17 23.33 -16.48
N VAL A 53 11.55 23.39 -15.30
CA VAL A 53 10.37 22.58 -14.99
C VAL A 53 9.18 22.93 -15.89
N MET A 54 8.99 24.22 -16.21
CA MET A 54 7.87 24.68 -17.04
C MET A 54 8.10 24.57 -18.55
N GLN A 55 9.31 24.86 -19.01
CA GLN A 55 9.64 25.04 -20.43
C GLN A 55 10.68 24.04 -20.96
N GLY A 56 11.32 23.28 -20.07
CA GLY A 56 12.39 22.36 -20.43
C GLY A 56 11.90 21.21 -21.31
N GLY A 57 12.77 20.81 -22.24
CA GLY A 57 12.60 19.58 -23.02
C GLY A 57 12.87 18.33 -22.17
N GLU A 58 12.53 17.16 -22.70
CA GLU A 58 12.77 15.86 -22.04
C GLU A 58 14.27 15.58 -21.78
N SER A 59 15.17 16.24 -22.51
CA SER A 59 16.63 16.14 -22.32
C SER A 59 17.14 16.91 -21.11
N ASP A 60 16.49 18.01 -20.74
CA ASP A 60 17.01 18.96 -19.76
C ASP A 60 16.58 18.59 -18.34
N LEU A 61 15.38 18.03 -18.20
CA LEU A 61 14.77 17.69 -16.92
C LEU A 61 15.59 16.66 -16.12
N PRO A 62 16.15 15.59 -16.71
CA PRO A 62 17.05 14.68 -15.98
C PRO A 62 18.29 15.36 -15.41
N VAL A 63 18.90 16.28 -16.18
CA VAL A 63 20.12 17.00 -15.76
C VAL A 63 19.80 17.93 -14.60
N ILE A 64 18.72 18.71 -14.70
CA ILE A 64 18.28 19.59 -13.63
C ILE A 64 17.86 18.80 -12.39
N ALA A 65 17.23 17.64 -12.58
CA ALA A 65 16.88 16.75 -11.47
C ALA A 65 18.11 16.28 -10.72
N ASP A 66 19.19 15.85 -11.39
CA ASP A 66 20.43 15.43 -10.73
C ASP A 66 21.15 16.60 -10.02
N GLU A 67 21.27 17.74 -10.70
CA GLU A 67 21.93 18.93 -10.13
C GLU A 67 21.21 19.47 -8.88
N LEU A 68 19.87 19.38 -8.84
CA LEU A 68 19.08 19.77 -7.68
C LEU A 68 19.47 18.96 -6.43
N GLY A 69 19.81 17.67 -6.58
CA GLY A 69 20.20 16.79 -5.48
C GLY A 69 21.38 17.33 -4.67
N ARG A 70 22.32 18.03 -5.33
CA ARG A 70 23.49 18.67 -4.67
C ARG A 70 23.12 19.81 -3.73
N SER A 71 21.94 20.41 -3.93
CA SER A 71 21.40 21.51 -3.15
C SER A 71 20.39 21.07 -2.10
N ALA A 72 19.99 19.79 -2.06
CA ALA A 72 18.93 19.28 -1.20
C ALA A 72 19.04 19.72 0.27
N LYS A 73 20.21 19.54 0.90
CA LYS A 73 20.45 19.94 2.30
C LYS A 73 20.25 21.44 2.53
N SER A 74 20.73 22.26 1.60
CA SER A 74 20.62 23.72 1.70
C SER A 74 19.16 24.16 1.52
N ILE A 75 18.47 23.63 0.51
CA ILE A 75 17.06 23.94 0.23
C ILE A 75 16.21 23.61 1.45
N VAL A 76 16.36 22.42 2.03
CA VAL A 76 15.60 22.04 3.21
C VAL A 76 15.93 22.95 4.39
N ALA A 77 17.21 23.19 4.69
CA ALA A 77 17.60 24.06 5.80
C ALA A 77 16.98 25.46 5.70
N PHE A 78 17.05 26.10 4.52
CA PHE A 78 16.42 27.40 4.30
C PHE A 78 14.89 27.35 4.38
N ALA A 79 14.25 26.31 3.86
CA ALA A 79 12.79 26.17 3.91
C ALA A 79 12.27 26.02 5.36
N SER A 80 13.11 25.50 6.26
CA SER A 80 12.80 25.25 7.67
C SER A 80 12.92 26.46 8.58
N GLU A 81 13.77 27.43 8.22
CA GLU A 81 14.04 28.64 9.02
C GLU A 81 12.85 29.61 9.11
N THR A 82 11.78 29.41 8.32
CA THR A 82 10.58 30.26 8.37
C THR A 82 9.59 29.75 9.42
N ASN A 83 9.23 30.59 10.40
CA ASN A 83 8.19 30.32 11.41
C ASN A 83 6.74 30.34 10.86
N GLY A 84 6.51 29.85 9.64
CA GLY A 84 5.18 29.72 9.03
C GLY A 84 4.52 31.03 8.54
N ALA A 85 4.99 32.20 8.95
CA ALA A 85 4.53 33.47 8.40
C ALA A 85 5.26 33.79 7.08
N LYS A 86 4.53 33.85 5.96
CA LYS A 86 5.06 34.43 4.72
C LYS A 86 5.42 35.89 5.02
N SER A 87 6.72 36.17 5.11
CA SER A 87 7.21 37.55 5.03
C SER A 87 6.90 38.06 3.62
N ASP A 88 6.23 39.21 3.50
CA ASP A 88 5.98 39.89 2.22
C ASP A 88 7.29 40.27 1.49
N LYS A 89 8.43 40.26 2.19
CA LYS A 89 9.73 40.49 1.58
C LYS A 89 10.30 39.20 0.98
N PRO A 90 10.78 39.22 -0.28
CA PRO A 90 11.44 38.08 -0.89
C PRO A 90 12.68 37.71 -0.08
N SER A 91 12.69 36.48 0.44
CA SER A 91 13.76 35.96 1.28
C SER A 91 14.25 34.61 0.73
N PRO A 92 15.51 34.21 0.99
CA PRO A 92 16.01 32.89 0.60
C PRO A 92 15.14 31.74 1.07
N GLU A 93 14.52 31.89 2.24
CA GLU A 93 13.65 30.89 2.87
C GLU A 93 12.32 30.75 2.11
N ASN A 94 11.70 31.87 1.69
CA ASN A 94 10.52 31.87 0.83
C ASN A 94 10.82 31.19 -0.52
N TYR A 95 11.95 31.50 -1.15
CA TYR A 95 12.36 30.85 -2.40
C TYR A 95 12.60 29.35 -2.24
N ALA A 96 13.16 28.91 -1.10
CA ALA A 96 13.34 27.49 -0.83
C ALA A 96 11.99 26.75 -0.71
N ARG A 97 10.99 27.37 -0.06
CA ARG A 97 9.63 26.83 0.03
C ARG A 97 8.94 26.78 -1.34
N ASP A 98 9.06 27.84 -2.13
CA ASP A 98 8.54 27.88 -3.50
C ASP A 98 9.21 26.80 -4.36
N LEU A 99 10.52 26.59 -4.19
CA LEU A 99 11.25 25.54 -4.91
C LEU A 99 10.71 24.15 -4.58
N LEU A 100 10.41 23.84 -3.31
CA LEU A 100 9.81 22.57 -2.92
C LEU A 100 8.42 22.34 -3.55
N LEU A 101 7.64 23.41 -3.74
CA LEU A 101 6.37 23.35 -4.45
C LEU A 101 6.57 23.14 -5.96
N ILE A 102 7.51 23.87 -6.57
CA ILE A 102 7.81 23.77 -8.01
C ILE A 102 8.23 22.35 -8.40
N ILE A 103 9.07 21.72 -7.58
CA ILE A 103 9.54 20.36 -7.87
C ILE A 103 8.46 19.29 -7.64
N GLY A 104 7.35 19.64 -6.99
CA GLY A 104 6.16 18.79 -6.89
C GLY A 104 5.42 18.56 -8.20
N ASN A 105 5.88 19.14 -9.31
CA ASN A 105 5.33 18.90 -10.63
C ASN A 105 5.54 17.43 -11.07
N ARG A 106 4.45 16.77 -11.46
CA ARG A 106 4.45 15.35 -11.88
C ARG A 106 5.41 15.03 -13.02
N ARG A 107 5.53 15.92 -14.03
CA ARG A 107 6.48 15.75 -15.14
C ARG A 107 7.91 15.78 -14.64
N PHE A 108 8.24 16.68 -13.71
CA PHE A 108 9.56 16.69 -13.08
C PHE A 108 9.82 15.43 -12.25
N CYS A 109 8.85 15.03 -11.41
CA CYS A 109 8.92 13.82 -10.59
C CYS A 109 9.16 12.54 -11.42
N LYS A 110 8.60 12.45 -12.63
CA LYS A 110 8.87 11.36 -13.59
C LYS A 110 10.36 11.21 -13.87
N HIS A 111 11.06 12.32 -14.15
CA HIS A 111 12.50 12.29 -14.41
C HIS A 111 13.31 12.04 -13.15
N VAL A 112 12.87 12.55 -11.99
CA VAL A 112 13.51 12.21 -10.71
C VAL A 112 13.44 10.71 -10.44
N ALA A 113 12.26 10.09 -10.61
CA ALA A 113 12.07 8.66 -10.40
C ALA A 113 12.84 7.79 -11.41
N ALA A 114 12.94 8.22 -12.67
CA ALA A 114 13.58 7.47 -13.74
C ALA A 114 15.11 7.62 -13.80
N SER A 115 15.63 8.84 -13.58
CA SER A 115 17.01 9.18 -13.96
C SER A 115 17.82 9.83 -12.85
N ALA A 116 17.18 10.42 -11.84
CA ALA A 116 17.86 11.10 -10.74
C ALA A 116 17.33 10.67 -9.35
N PRO A 117 17.26 9.36 -9.04
CA PRO A 117 16.71 8.90 -7.77
C PRO A 117 17.54 9.35 -6.55
N TYR A 118 18.83 9.66 -6.76
CA TYR A 118 19.67 10.25 -5.72
C TYR A 118 19.11 11.59 -5.20
N THR A 119 18.49 12.40 -6.06
CA THR A 119 17.89 13.67 -5.66
C THR A 119 16.73 13.47 -4.70
N ALA A 120 15.87 12.49 -4.96
CA ALA A 120 14.83 12.10 -4.02
C ALA A 120 15.44 11.65 -2.68
N ILE A 121 16.41 10.73 -2.72
CA ILE A 121 17.10 10.25 -1.51
C ILE A 121 17.70 11.41 -0.70
N ALA A 122 18.38 12.34 -1.36
CA ALA A 122 19.04 13.47 -0.72
C ALA A 122 18.04 14.45 -0.08
N LEU A 123 16.92 14.72 -0.75
CA LEU A 123 15.84 15.57 -0.23
C LEU A 123 15.17 14.93 0.99
N PHE A 124 14.71 13.68 0.88
CA PHE A 124 14.05 12.98 1.98
C PHE A 124 14.97 12.85 3.21
N ARG A 125 16.24 12.50 3.02
CA ARG A 125 17.23 12.46 4.11
C ARG A 125 17.46 13.83 4.73
N ALA A 126 17.54 14.89 3.93
CA ALA A 126 17.72 16.24 4.46
C ALA A 126 16.53 16.69 5.32
N VAL A 127 15.30 16.34 4.94
CA VAL A 127 14.11 16.63 5.76
C VAL A 127 14.13 15.86 7.07
N GLU A 128 14.49 14.58 7.01
CA GLU A 128 14.58 13.71 8.18
C GLU A 128 15.70 14.15 9.15
N GLU A 129 16.89 14.47 8.63
CA GLU A 129 18.04 14.98 9.42
C GLU A 129 17.68 16.29 10.14
N ASN A 130 16.96 17.20 9.49
CA ASN A 130 16.57 18.49 10.05
C ASN A 130 15.23 18.45 10.82
N LYS A 131 14.55 17.28 10.89
CA LYS A 131 13.22 17.11 11.51
C LYS A 131 12.19 18.17 11.07
N SER A 132 12.28 18.57 9.81
CA SER A 132 11.59 19.76 9.29
C SER A 132 10.27 19.41 8.61
N TYR A 133 9.32 18.87 9.38
CA TYR A 133 8.10 18.29 8.82
C TYR A 133 7.02 19.32 8.44
N HIS A 134 7.24 20.60 8.74
CA HIS A 134 6.35 21.74 8.46
C HIS A 134 6.58 22.40 7.08
N ILE A 135 7.57 21.94 6.33
CA ILE A 135 7.88 22.47 4.99
C ILE A 135 6.89 21.91 3.94
N PRO A 136 6.66 22.60 2.81
CA PRO A 136 5.67 22.19 1.82
C PRO A 136 6.22 21.07 0.90
N PHE A 137 6.43 19.89 1.47
CA PHE A 137 7.05 18.74 0.79
C PHE A 137 6.05 17.68 0.31
N PHE A 138 4.80 17.74 0.78
CA PHE A 138 3.77 16.73 0.51
C PHE A 138 3.47 16.52 -0.98
N GLN A 139 3.48 17.58 -1.80
CA GLN A 139 3.22 17.47 -3.25
C GLN A 139 4.32 16.69 -3.97
N PHE A 140 5.59 17.02 -3.67
CA PHE A 140 6.73 16.30 -4.22
C PHE A 140 6.74 14.84 -3.76
N ALA A 141 6.48 14.58 -2.48
CA ALA A 141 6.44 13.23 -1.94
C ALA A 141 5.42 12.34 -2.67
N ALA A 142 4.16 12.78 -2.78
CA ALA A 142 3.10 12.02 -3.43
C ALA A 142 3.31 11.86 -4.95
N ALA A 143 3.72 12.93 -5.63
CA ALA A 143 3.97 12.91 -7.08
C ALA A 143 5.16 12.01 -7.43
N LEU A 144 6.25 12.07 -6.65
CA LEU A 144 7.41 11.19 -6.82
C LEU A 144 7.01 9.72 -6.67
N SER A 145 6.29 9.38 -5.60
CA SER A 145 5.87 8.00 -5.36
C SER A 145 4.93 7.48 -6.45
N THR A 146 4.01 8.33 -6.93
CA THR A 146 3.14 7.99 -8.07
C THR A 146 3.95 7.66 -9.31
N GLU A 147 4.91 8.50 -9.68
CA GLU A 147 5.76 8.28 -10.85
C GLU A 147 6.73 7.11 -10.67
N ALA A 148 7.24 6.88 -9.46
CA ALA A 148 8.09 5.75 -9.14
C ALA A 148 7.33 4.41 -9.27
N ILE A 149 6.04 4.37 -8.94
CA ILE A 149 5.21 3.17 -9.14
C ILE A 149 4.88 2.98 -10.63
N LEU A 150 4.54 4.05 -11.35
CA LEU A 150 4.26 3.95 -12.79
C LEU A 150 5.47 3.47 -13.60
N ASN A 151 6.66 3.93 -13.22
CA ASN A 151 7.90 3.55 -13.90
C ASN A 151 8.48 2.25 -13.35
N LYS A 152 8.35 1.16 -14.10
CA LYS A 152 8.91 -0.16 -13.75
C LYS A 152 10.44 -0.21 -13.76
N ASP A 153 11.10 0.78 -14.36
CA ASP A 153 12.56 0.94 -14.32
C ASP A 153 13.02 1.82 -13.14
N SER A 154 12.11 2.26 -12.27
CA SER A 154 12.49 3.03 -11.09
C SER A 154 13.23 2.16 -10.06
N LEU A 155 14.00 2.80 -9.17
CA LEU A 155 14.69 2.07 -8.10
C LEU A 155 13.74 1.26 -7.20
N LEU A 156 12.45 1.62 -7.11
CA LEU A 156 11.47 0.88 -6.33
C LEU A 156 11.31 -0.58 -6.78
N TYR A 157 11.50 -0.86 -8.08
CA TYR A 157 11.46 -2.20 -8.65
C TYR A 157 12.81 -2.90 -8.59
N HIS A 158 13.90 -2.15 -8.56
CA HIS A 158 15.26 -2.68 -8.50
C HIS A 158 15.83 -2.80 -7.07
N GLU A 159 15.04 -2.56 -6.03
CA GLU A 159 15.41 -2.73 -4.62
C GLU A 159 14.72 -3.94 -3.95
N GLU A 160 14.18 -4.87 -4.73
CA GLU A 160 13.31 -5.94 -4.22
C GLU A 160 14.07 -7.11 -3.55
N ALA A 161 15.06 -7.69 -4.21
CA ALA A 161 15.68 -8.94 -3.76
C ALA A 161 17.20 -8.87 -3.86
N GLY A 162 17.90 -9.01 -2.73
CA GLY A 162 19.36 -8.90 -2.69
C GLY A 162 20.10 -9.79 -3.70
N PHE A 163 19.59 -11.00 -3.98
CA PHE A 163 20.19 -11.91 -4.96
C PHE A 163 20.11 -11.40 -6.41
N TYR A 164 18.97 -10.84 -6.83
CA TYR A 164 18.73 -10.39 -8.22
C TYR A 164 19.01 -8.90 -8.44
N SER A 165 19.00 -8.11 -7.37
CA SER A 165 19.17 -6.65 -7.38
C SER A 165 20.56 -6.20 -6.90
N GLY A 166 21.43 -7.14 -6.53
CA GLY A 166 22.76 -6.86 -5.99
C GLY A 166 22.72 -5.96 -4.74
N TYR A 167 23.72 -5.09 -4.60
CA TYR A 167 23.88 -4.22 -3.41
C TYR A 167 22.66 -3.36 -3.08
N LEU A 168 21.94 -2.87 -4.09
CA LEU A 168 20.76 -2.03 -3.89
C LEU A 168 19.56 -2.82 -3.34
N GLY A 169 19.46 -4.11 -3.66
CA GLY A 169 18.43 -4.99 -3.08
C GLY A 169 18.57 -5.20 -1.57
N TYR A 170 19.80 -5.13 -1.04
CA TYR A 170 20.06 -5.25 0.40
C TYR A 170 19.94 -3.93 1.14
N THR A 171 20.47 -2.84 0.57
CA THR A 171 20.53 -1.54 1.24
C THR A 171 19.27 -0.70 1.06
N ARG A 172 18.54 -0.91 -0.03
CA ARG A 172 17.27 -0.25 -0.40
C ARG A 172 17.26 1.26 -0.12
N PRO A 173 18.27 2.03 -0.58
CA PRO A 173 18.45 3.41 -0.19
C PRO A 173 17.27 4.31 -0.59
N PHE A 174 16.63 4.07 -1.74
CA PHE A 174 15.45 4.82 -2.16
C PHE A 174 14.26 4.48 -1.27
N THR A 175 13.91 3.20 -1.17
CA THR A 175 12.75 2.73 -0.39
C THR A 175 12.86 3.14 1.07
N ASN A 176 14.03 2.98 1.69
CA ASN A 176 14.25 3.34 3.09
C ASN A 176 14.22 4.87 3.32
N SER A 177 14.69 5.67 2.35
CA SER A 177 14.66 7.14 2.51
C SER A 177 13.26 7.71 2.31
N VAL A 178 12.51 7.18 1.34
CA VAL A 178 11.17 7.69 0.99
C VAL A 178 10.10 7.16 1.94
N TYR A 179 10.15 5.87 2.30
CA TYR A 179 9.08 5.18 3.05
C TYR A 179 9.48 4.77 4.47
N GLY A 180 10.75 4.94 4.87
CA GLY A 180 11.29 4.39 6.11
C GLY A 180 11.19 5.30 7.35
N SER A 181 10.74 6.54 7.23
CA SER A 181 10.48 7.42 8.39
C SER A 181 8.98 7.57 8.64
N PHE A 182 8.44 6.75 9.54
CA PHE A 182 7.04 6.83 9.91
C PHE A 182 6.63 8.20 10.47
N PRO A 183 7.36 8.83 11.41
CA PRO A 183 6.98 10.14 11.94
C PRO A 183 6.90 11.22 10.85
N PHE A 184 7.80 11.17 9.87
CA PHE A 184 7.76 12.11 8.75
C PHE A 184 6.55 11.87 7.84
N ILE A 185 6.28 10.61 7.50
CA ILE A 185 5.14 10.24 6.65
C ILE A 185 3.82 10.61 7.32
N GLU A 186 3.67 10.36 8.62
CA GLU A 186 2.48 10.75 9.39
C GLU A 186 2.28 12.27 9.40
N ALA A 187 3.37 13.03 9.58
CA ALA A 187 3.32 14.49 9.54
C ALA A 187 2.95 15.03 8.15
N LEU A 188 3.43 14.42 7.07
CA LEU A 188 3.04 14.78 5.71
C LEU A 188 1.55 14.48 5.45
N ALA A 189 1.08 13.30 5.84
CA ALA A 189 -0.31 12.88 5.68
C ALA A 189 -1.29 13.78 6.45
N SER A 190 -0.87 14.29 7.61
CA SER A 190 -1.64 15.22 8.43
C SER A 190 -1.78 16.61 7.78
N ASN A 191 -0.79 17.01 6.97
CA ASN A 191 -0.79 18.31 6.28
C ASN A 191 -1.31 18.24 4.83
N GLY A 192 -1.62 17.04 4.34
CA GLY A 192 -2.11 16.81 2.98
C GLY A 192 -1.86 15.37 2.54
N ASN A 193 -0.83 15.17 1.73
CA ASN A 193 -0.49 13.88 1.15
C ASN A 193 0.88 13.37 1.64
N SER A 194 0.98 12.07 1.77
CA SER A 194 2.20 11.34 2.04
C SER A 194 2.72 10.65 0.78
N PRO A 195 3.95 10.11 0.80
CA PRO A 195 4.43 9.20 -0.24
C PRO A 195 3.53 7.99 -0.51
N LEU A 196 2.64 7.62 0.43
CA LEU A 196 1.70 6.51 0.25
C LEU A 196 0.38 6.92 -0.42
N ASP A 197 0.11 8.22 -0.53
CA ASP A 197 -1.09 8.78 -1.17
C ASP A 197 -0.87 8.92 -2.68
N ILE A 198 -1.00 7.80 -3.38
CA ILE A 198 -0.87 7.73 -4.84
C ILE A 198 -2.06 8.40 -5.51
N ASP A 199 -1.80 9.05 -6.65
CA ASP A 199 -2.82 9.65 -7.51
C ASP A 199 -4.01 8.70 -7.77
N LEU A 200 -5.22 9.25 -7.73
CA LEU A 200 -6.47 8.47 -7.79
C LEU A 200 -6.60 7.67 -9.09
N GLU A 201 -6.27 8.27 -10.23
CA GLU A 201 -6.38 7.60 -11.52
C GLU A 201 -5.36 6.48 -11.66
N VAL A 202 -4.17 6.69 -11.09
CA VAL A 202 -3.08 5.71 -11.12
C VAL A 202 -3.44 4.50 -10.25
N ARG A 203 -3.87 4.73 -9.00
CA ARG A 203 -4.13 3.62 -8.06
C ARG A 203 -5.31 2.74 -8.46
N TRP A 204 -6.30 3.28 -9.17
CA TRP A 204 -7.43 2.49 -9.71
C TRP A 204 -7.01 1.56 -10.86
N ASN A 205 -5.91 1.89 -11.54
CA ASN A 205 -5.44 1.16 -12.71
C ASN A 205 -4.17 0.35 -12.43
N PHE A 206 -3.85 0.07 -11.16
CA PHE A 206 -2.69 -0.75 -10.83
C PHE A 206 -2.77 -2.13 -11.50
N ASP A 207 -1.68 -2.46 -12.20
CA ASP A 207 -1.35 -3.85 -12.48
C ASP A 207 -0.75 -4.52 -11.24
N SER A 208 -0.61 -5.84 -11.31
CA SER A 208 -0.16 -6.69 -10.22
C SER A 208 1.27 -6.38 -9.78
N GLN A 209 2.14 -5.95 -10.69
CA GLN A 209 3.51 -5.55 -10.36
C GLN A 209 3.55 -4.18 -9.65
N GLN A 210 2.72 -3.23 -10.10
CA GLN A 210 2.55 -1.93 -9.46
C GLN A 210 1.97 -2.06 -8.06
N LEU A 211 0.97 -2.92 -7.89
CA LEU A 211 0.41 -3.25 -6.58
C LEU A 211 1.45 -3.91 -5.67
N GLU A 212 2.28 -4.82 -6.20
CA GLU A 212 3.37 -5.42 -5.43
C GLU A 212 4.41 -4.38 -5.00
N ALA A 213 4.82 -3.47 -5.88
CA ALA A 213 5.71 -2.36 -5.52
C ALA A 213 5.09 -1.44 -4.45
N TYR A 214 3.81 -1.12 -4.58
CA TYR A 214 3.09 -0.31 -3.60
C TYR A 214 3.00 -0.98 -2.24
N THR A 215 2.60 -2.25 -2.18
CA THR A 215 2.52 -3.01 -0.92
C THR A 215 3.88 -3.13 -0.23
N ARG A 216 4.99 -3.21 -0.97
CA ARG A 216 6.35 -3.16 -0.39
C ARG A 216 6.68 -1.80 0.23
N ALA A 217 6.30 -0.70 -0.42
CA ALA A 217 6.46 0.64 0.13
C ALA A 217 5.66 0.80 1.44
N VAL A 218 4.39 0.41 1.43
CA VAL A 218 3.53 0.42 2.63
C VAL A 218 4.09 -0.46 3.74
N LEU A 219 4.61 -1.65 3.42
CA LEU A 219 5.25 -2.53 4.41
C LEU A 219 6.49 -1.90 5.06
N THR A 220 7.25 -1.12 4.29
CA THR A 220 8.42 -0.39 4.82
C THR A 220 7.99 0.66 5.84
N THR A 221 6.95 1.43 5.53
CA THR A 221 6.37 2.40 6.46
C THR A 221 5.77 1.72 7.69
N PHE A 222 5.04 0.61 7.51
CA PHE A 222 4.47 -0.15 8.62
C PHE A 222 5.56 -0.67 9.58
N LYS A 223 6.66 -1.22 9.05
CA LYS A 223 7.81 -1.64 9.87
C LYS A 223 8.43 -0.47 10.63
N SER A 224 8.52 0.70 10.01
CA SER A 224 8.97 1.92 10.69
C SER A 224 8.00 2.33 11.81
N ALA A 225 6.68 2.23 11.60
CA ALA A 225 5.68 2.50 12.63
C ALA A 225 5.86 1.58 13.85
N LEU A 226 6.06 0.28 13.60
CA LEU A 226 6.33 -0.70 14.66
C LEU A 226 7.61 -0.40 15.43
N ALA A 227 8.69 0.00 14.73
CA ALA A 227 9.96 0.35 15.35
C ALA A 227 9.91 1.64 16.19
N ASN A 228 8.86 2.47 16.02
CA ASN A 228 8.64 3.69 16.77
C ASN A 228 7.49 3.56 17.80
N ASP A 229 7.09 2.34 18.17
CA ASP A 229 6.06 2.04 19.18
C ASP A 229 4.64 2.59 18.90
N TYR A 230 4.30 2.91 17.65
CA TYR A 230 2.97 3.42 17.24
C TYR A 230 1.87 2.34 17.16
N PHE A 231 1.93 1.34 18.04
CA PHE A 231 1.10 0.14 17.95
C PHE A 231 -0.41 0.38 18.21
N TYR A 232 -0.71 1.34 19.08
CA TYR A 232 -2.08 1.64 19.55
C TYR A 232 -2.66 2.92 18.92
N GLU A 233 -1.93 3.55 18.01
CA GLU A 233 -2.32 4.82 17.41
C GLU A 233 -2.91 4.62 16.00
N ASN A 234 -3.94 5.40 15.69
CA ASN A 234 -4.51 5.43 14.35
C ASN A 234 -3.57 6.21 13.42
N SER A 235 -2.91 5.51 12.49
CA SER A 235 -2.11 6.15 11.45
C SER A 235 -2.98 6.49 10.24
N THR A 236 -3.04 7.77 9.91
CA THR A 236 -3.77 8.26 8.73
C THR A 236 -3.24 7.70 7.40
N PRO A 237 -1.93 7.77 7.08
CA PRO A 237 -1.38 7.27 5.82
C PRO A 237 -1.48 5.74 5.69
N LEU A 238 -1.29 4.99 6.78
CA LEU A 238 -1.43 3.53 6.73
C LEU A 238 -2.87 3.10 6.50
N ASN A 239 -3.85 3.74 7.16
CA ASN A 239 -5.26 3.43 6.95
C ASN A 239 -5.68 3.70 5.49
N ARG A 240 -5.34 4.88 4.94
CA ARG A 240 -5.59 5.19 3.52
C ARG A 240 -4.91 4.18 2.58
N ALA A 241 -3.70 3.75 2.90
CA ALA A 241 -2.97 2.77 2.10
C ALA A 241 -3.61 1.37 2.15
N PHE A 242 -4.12 0.95 3.31
CA PHE A 242 -4.85 -0.31 3.45
C PHE A 242 -6.17 -0.28 2.66
N ASP A 243 -6.87 0.85 2.62
CA ASP A 243 -8.07 1.03 1.78
C ASP A 243 -7.73 0.86 0.27
N VAL A 244 -6.59 1.38 -0.18
CA VAL A 244 -6.11 1.20 -1.57
C VAL A 244 -5.79 -0.27 -1.86
N ILE A 245 -5.11 -0.94 -0.93
CA ILE A 245 -4.74 -2.35 -1.08
C ILE A 245 -5.98 -3.24 -1.10
N GLN A 246 -6.96 -2.98 -0.23
CA GLN A 246 -8.23 -3.68 -0.20
C GLN A 246 -9.01 -3.48 -1.50
N SER A 247 -9.17 -2.22 -1.94
CA SER A 247 -9.94 -1.89 -3.15
C SER A 247 -9.34 -2.48 -4.43
N SER A 248 -8.05 -2.84 -4.43
CA SER A 248 -7.40 -3.56 -5.53
C SER A 248 -7.96 -4.98 -5.73
N CYS A 249 -8.70 -5.52 -4.75
CA CYS A 249 -9.43 -6.80 -4.87
C CYS A 249 -10.87 -6.63 -5.38
N SER A 250 -11.34 -5.40 -5.63
CA SER A 250 -12.73 -5.14 -6.01
C SER A 250 -13.13 -5.78 -7.34
N ASP A 251 -12.19 -6.01 -8.26
CA ASP A 251 -12.44 -6.67 -9.55
C ASP A 251 -12.70 -8.18 -9.45
N LEU A 252 -12.61 -8.80 -8.27
CA LEU A 252 -12.75 -10.26 -8.12
C LEU A 252 -14.09 -10.79 -8.66
N TYR A 253 -15.18 -10.01 -8.55
CA TYR A 253 -16.48 -10.43 -9.11
C TYR A 253 -16.46 -10.63 -10.63
N ARG A 254 -15.54 -9.96 -11.35
CA ARG A 254 -15.42 -10.04 -12.82
C ARG A 254 -14.90 -11.39 -13.30
N ILE A 255 -14.36 -12.23 -12.41
CA ILE A 255 -13.95 -13.60 -12.74
C ILE A 255 -15.14 -14.41 -13.31
N ASP A 256 -16.37 -14.00 -12.99
CA ASP A 256 -17.59 -14.62 -13.49
C ASP A 256 -17.98 -14.19 -14.92
N GLU A 257 -17.41 -13.11 -15.46
CA GLU A 257 -17.94 -12.38 -16.63
C GLU A 257 -17.39 -12.80 -18.00
N GLY A 258 -17.00 -14.06 -18.18
CA GLY A 258 -16.46 -14.51 -19.49
C GLY A 258 -15.19 -13.76 -19.93
N ILE A 259 -14.45 -13.22 -18.96
CA ILE A 259 -13.20 -12.48 -19.16
C ILE A 259 -12.11 -13.36 -19.77
N THR A 260 -11.11 -12.73 -20.38
CA THR A 260 -9.97 -13.45 -20.95
C THR A 260 -9.12 -14.12 -19.87
N GLN A 261 -8.37 -15.17 -20.23
CA GLN A 261 -7.45 -15.83 -19.29
C GLN A 261 -6.34 -14.88 -18.80
N VAL A 262 -5.93 -13.91 -19.62
CA VAL A 262 -4.95 -12.89 -19.24
C VAL A 262 -5.51 -11.99 -18.15
N GLU A 263 -6.73 -11.46 -18.32
CA GLU A 263 -7.41 -10.64 -17.31
C GLU A 263 -7.65 -11.42 -16.02
N LYS A 264 -8.10 -12.68 -16.11
CA LYS A 264 -8.28 -13.55 -14.94
C LYS A 264 -6.96 -13.75 -14.19
N SER A 265 -5.87 -14.02 -14.91
CA SER A 265 -4.54 -14.19 -14.32
C SER A 265 -4.09 -12.92 -13.60
N GLU A 266 -4.33 -11.75 -14.18
CA GLU A 266 -3.99 -10.46 -13.62
C GLU A 266 -4.78 -10.15 -12.33
N ILE A 267 -6.10 -10.36 -12.33
CA ILE A 267 -6.94 -10.22 -11.12
C ILE A 267 -6.44 -11.16 -10.00
N LEU A 268 -6.14 -12.41 -10.34
CA LEU A 268 -5.62 -13.38 -9.38
C LEU A 268 -4.21 -13.03 -8.90
N ALA A 269 -3.37 -12.43 -9.75
CA ALA A 269 -2.04 -11.94 -9.38
C ALA A 269 -2.13 -10.78 -8.37
N LYS A 270 -3.08 -9.85 -8.55
CA LYS A 270 -3.37 -8.80 -7.56
C LYS A 270 -3.80 -9.41 -6.21
N LEU A 271 -4.72 -10.37 -6.21
CA LEU A 271 -5.12 -11.06 -4.98
C LEU A 271 -3.92 -11.73 -4.28
N ARG A 272 -3.04 -12.40 -5.03
CA ARG A 272 -1.81 -12.99 -4.46
C ARG A 272 -0.90 -11.93 -3.85
N ALA A 273 -0.74 -10.77 -4.48
CA ALA A 273 0.07 -9.67 -3.96
C ALA A 273 -0.50 -9.15 -2.62
N VAL A 274 -1.81 -8.96 -2.54
CA VAL A 274 -2.50 -8.54 -1.31
C VAL A 274 -2.36 -9.59 -0.19
N VAL A 275 -2.56 -10.87 -0.50
CA VAL A 275 -2.42 -11.95 0.48
C VAL A 275 -0.98 -12.08 0.98
N ARG A 276 0.01 -11.93 0.08
CA ARG A 276 1.44 -11.89 0.43
C ARG A 276 1.73 -10.71 1.36
N PHE A 277 1.17 -9.54 1.06
CA PHE A 277 1.29 -8.35 1.89
C PHE A 277 0.73 -8.57 3.30
N VAL A 278 -0.48 -9.11 3.44
CA VAL A 278 -1.07 -9.47 4.74
C VAL A 278 -0.15 -10.40 5.52
N ASN A 279 0.38 -11.46 4.89
CA ASN A 279 1.31 -12.37 5.55
C ASN A 279 2.60 -11.67 6.01
N ASN A 280 3.10 -10.72 5.23
CA ASN A 280 4.27 -9.92 5.60
C ASN A 280 3.98 -8.92 6.73
N LEU A 281 2.76 -8.37 6.83
CA LEU A 281 2.34 -7.55 7.97
C LEU A 281 2.34 -8.38 9.26
N ILE A 282 1.70 -9.56 9.23
CA ILE A 282 1.66 -10.48 10.38
C ILE A 282 3.07 -10.86 10.81
N LYS A 283 3.96 -11.15 9.86
CA LYS A 283 5.35 -11.46 10.16
C LYS A 283 6.09 -10.27 10.76
N ALA A 284 5.93 -9.06 10.22
CA ALA A 284 6.55 -7.85 10.77
C ALA A 284 6.09 -7.56 12.20
N MET A 285 4.81 -7.83 12.50
CA MET A 285 4.25 -7.72 13.85
C MET A 285 4.86 -8.73 14.82
N GLU A 286 5.03 -9.98 14.38
CA GLU A 286 5.68 -11.04 15.16
C GLU A 286 7.15 -10.71 15.43
N ASP A 287 7.89 -10.30 14.40
CA ASP A 287 9.31 -9.93 14.49
C ASP A 287 9.52 -8.72 15.44
N ALA A 288 8.56 -7.81 15.50
CA ALA A 288 8.58 -6.67 16.42
C ALA A 288 8.24 -7.03 17.88
N GLY A 289 7.79 -8.26 18.16
CA GLY A 289 7.52 -8.72 19.53
C GLY A 289 6.36 -7.97 20.20
N ILE A 290 5.37 -7.55 19.43
CA ILE A 290 4.22 -6.76 19.91
C ILE A 290 3.52 -7.48 21.07
N LYS A 291 3.34 -6.76 22.19
CA LYS A 291 2.66 -7.31 23.36
C LYS A 291 1.24 -7.76 23.00
N GLN A 292 0.82 -8.87 23.59
CA GLN A 292 -0.51 -9.43 23.35
C GLN A 292 -1.58 -8.40 23.74
N THR A 293 -2.49 -8.14 22.80
CA THR A 293 -3.66 -7.28 23.04
C THR A 293 -4.75 -8.05 23.77
N VAL A 294 -5.63 -7.33 24.46
CA VAL A 294 -6.80 -7.91 25.10
C VAL A 294 -7.81 -8.30 24.01
N LEU A 295 -8.20 -9.57 24.00
CA LEU A 295 -9.28 -10.02 23.12
C LEU A 295 -10.59 -9.37 23.56
N ARG A 296 -11.26 -8.69 22.62
CA ARG A 296 -12.55 -8.03 22.83
C ARG A 296 -13.57 -8.98 23.46
N ARG A 297 -14.28 -8.51 24.49
CA ARG A 297 -15.37 -9.27 25.12
C ARG A 297 -16.66 -9.20 24.28
N HIS A 298 -17.52 -10.19 24.45
CA HIS A 298 -18.72 -10.44 23.63
C HIS A 298 -19.71 -9.25 23.50
N ASN A 299 -19.63 -8.22 24.34
CA ASN A 299 -20.56 -7.07 24.36
C ASN A 299 -19.87 -5.69 24.39
N GLU A 300 -18.55 -5.62 24.17
CA GLU A 300 -17.86 -4.33 24.14
C GLU A 300 -18.14 -3.61 22.82
N SER A 301 -18.39 -2.29 22.88
CA SER A 301 -18.67 -1.45 21.71
C SER A 301 -17.50 -1.44 20.72
N TRP A 302 -17.78 -1.26 19.43
CA TRP A 302 -16.78 -1.07 18.38
C TRP A 302 -15.91 0.20 18.57
N LYS A 303 -16.26 1.06 19.53
CA LYS A 303 -15.55 2.30 19.87
C LYS A 303 -14.29 2.10 20.72
N TRP A 304 -13.81 0.86 20.89
CA TRP A 304 -12.54 0.59 21.55
C TRP A 304 -11.38 0.93 20.60
N HIS A 305 -10.26 1.38 21.15
CA HIS A 305 -9.06 1.72 20.38
C HIS A 305 -8.71 0.59 19.40
N LYS A 306 -8.75 0.88 18.09
CA LYS A 306 -8.32 -0.06 17.06
C LYS A 306 -6.79 -0.14 17.10
N ASP A 307 -6.27 -1.31 17.44
CA ASP A 307 -4.84 -1.59 17.35
C ASP A 307 -4.49 -2.20 15.98
N PHE A 308 -3.21 -2.43 15.70
CA PHE A 308 -2.83 -3.08 14.44
C PHE A 308 -3.37 -4.52 14.29
N TYR A 309 -3.72 -5.23 15.37
CA TYR A 309 -4.42 -6.51 15.22
C TYR A 309 -5.83 -6.32 14.67
N ASP A 310 -6.55 -5.28 15.12
CA ASP A 310 -7.88 -4.94 14.59
C ASP A 310 -7.78 -4.48 13.13
N VAL A 311 -6.84 -3.59 12.81
CA VAL A 311 -6.69 -3.07 11.45
C VAL A 311 -6.33 -4.18 10.45
N VAL A 312 -5.43 -5.10 10.80
CA VAL A 312 -5.10 -6.24 9.93
C VAL A 312 -6.28 -7.23 9.84
N ALA A 313 -7.03 -7.43 10.92
CA ALA A 313 -8.21 -8.29 10.89
C ALA A 313 -9.32 -7.71 10.00
N ASP A 314 -9.57 -6.40 10.07
CA ASP A 314 -10.51 -5.67 9.21
C ASP A 314 -10.09 -5.80 7.75
N LEU A 315 -8.80 -5.58 7.43
CA LEU A 315 -8.27 -5.76 6.07
C LEU A 315 -8.55 -7.17 5.53
N ILE A 316 -8.29 -8.21 6.33
CA ILE A 316 -8.58 -9.60 5.93
C ILE A 316 -10.09 -9.82 5.73
N PHE A 317 -10.93 -9.30 6.63
CA PHE A 317 -12.38 -9.41 6.54
C PHE A 317 -12.93 -8.78 5.25
N GLU A 318 -12.39 -7.63 4.86
CA GLU A 318 -12.78 -6.95 3.63
C GLU A 318 -12.29 -7.65 2.36
N ILE A 319 -11.09 -8.23 2.37
CA ILE A 319 -10.59 -9.08 1.27
C ILE A 319 -11.49 -10.31 1.11
N ILE A 320 -11.92 -10.93 2.22
CA ILE A 320 -12.92 -12.01 2.21
C ILE A 320 -14.23 -11.53 1.59
N GLY A 321 -14.69 -10.32 1.93
CA GLY A 321 -15.88 -9.71 1.33
C GLY A 321 -15.76 -9.60 -0.20
N SER A 322 -14.61 -9.15 -0.69
CA SER A 322 -14.33 -9.08 -2.13
C SER A 322 -14.33 -10.47 -2.79
N ALA A 323 -13.65 -11.45 -2.19
CA ALA A 323 -13.61 -12.83 -2.70
C ALA A 323 -14.96 -13.57 -2.60
N SER A 324 -15.83 -13.20 -1.66
CA SER A 324 -17.19 -13.73 -1.54
C SER A 324 -18.12 -13.29 -2.67
N SER A 325 -17.69 -12.30 -3.47
CA SER A 325 -18.46 -11.82 -4.62
C SER A 325 -18.20 -12.59 -5.92
N VAL A 326 -17.24 -13.53 -5.92
CA VAL A 326 -17.06 -14.50 -7.01
C VAL A 326 -18.23 -15.48 -6.99
N LYS A 327 -18.84 -15.77 -8.14
CA LYS A 327 -20.06 -16.58 -8.31
C LYS A 327 -19.94 -17.66 -9.40
N THR A 328 -18.75 -17.95 -9.92
CA THR A 328 -18.56 -19.06 -10.87
C THR A 328 -19.22 -20.35 -10.37
N SER A 329 -19.90 -21.07 -11.28
CA SER A 329 -20.69 -22.28 -10.97
C SER A 329 -19.85 -23.50 -10.60
N ASP A 330 -18.53 -23.37 -10.65
CA ASP A 330 -17.61 -24.50 -10.66
C ASP A 330 -16.66 -24.45 -9.45
N PHE A 331 -15.79 -25.45 -9.37
CA PHE A 331 -14.72 -25.55 -8.37
C PHE A 331 -13.77 -24.33 -8.38
N ASP A 332 -13.75 -23.55 -9.45
CA ASP A 332 -13.02 -22.28 -9.55
C ASP A 332 -13.39 -21.29 -8.44
N ASN A 333 -14.67 -21.20 -8.08
CA ASN A 333 -15.13 -20.35 -6.98
C ASN A 333 -14.45 -20.75 -5.66
N TRP A 334 -14.50 -22.05 -5.36
CA TRP A 334 -13.85 -22.61 -4.20
C TRP A 334 -12.32 -22.42 -4.28
N SER A 335 -11.71 -22.57 -5.45
CA SER A 335 -10.27 -22.37 -5.63
C SER A 335 -9.84 -20.94 -5.28
N VAL A 336 -10.58 -19.91 -5.74
CA VAL A 336 -10.27 -18.51 -5.37
C VAL A 336 -10.47 -18.28 -3.87
N GLN A 337 -11.63 -18.68 -3.33
CA GLN A 337 -11.97 -18.43 -1.93
C GLN A 337 -11.08 -19.21 -0.95
N HIS A 338 -10.77 -20.48 -1.27
CA HIS A 338 -9.99 -21.37 -0.43
C HIS A 338 -8.49 -21.34 -0.74
N ASN A 339 -8.07 -21.61 -1.97
CA ASN A 339 -6.65 -21.79 -2.29
C ASN A 339 -5.90 -20.46 -2.34
N TYR A 340 -6.47 -19.46 -3.00
CA TYR A 340 -5.81 -18.15 -3.16
C TYR A 340 -5.90 -17.28 -1.91
N LEU A 341 -6.99 -17.41 -1.14
CA LEU A 341 -7.25 -16.56 0.01
C LEU A 341 -7.17 -17.31 1.34
N TRP A 342 -8.15 -18.17 1.64
CA TRP A 342 -8.31 -18.73 2.98
C TRP A 342 -7.09 -19.52 3.44
N SER A 343 -6.69 -20.53 2.67
CA SER A 343 -5.55 -21.38 3.01
C SER A 343 -4.25 -20.59 3.01
N ALA A 344 -4.08 -19.61 2.12
CA ALA A 344 -2.87 -18.78 2.07
C ALA A 344 -2.72 -17.84 3.29
N ILE A 345 -3.82 -17.40 3.91
CA ILE A 345 -3.79 -16.56 5.13
C ILE A 345 -3.77 -17.42 6.40
N PHE A 346 -4.53 -18.52 6.44
CA PHE A 346 -4.75 -19.27 7.68
C PHE A 346 -3.88 -20.54 7.83
N ASN A 347 -3.02 -20.86 6.85
CA ASN A 347 -2.14 -22.03 6.92
C ASN A 347 -0.91 -21.90 7.85
N TRP A 348 -0.61 -23.04 8.49
CA TRP A 348 0.71 -23.64 8.79
C TRP A 348 1.60 -22.96 9.83
N ASP A 349 1.31 -21.71 10.20
CA ASP A 349 2.04 -21.04 11.26
C ASP A 349 1.19 -20.90 12.53
N SER A 350 1.76 -21.28 13.66
CA SER A 350 1.13 -21.22 14.98
C SER A 350 1.54 -19.97 15.79
N SER A 351 2.11 -18.97 15.11
CA SER A 351 2.54 -17.71 15.74
C SER A 351 1.45 -17.11 16.63
N PRO A 352 1.79 -16.61 17.83
CA PRO A 352 0.88 -15.89 18.71
C PRO A 352 0.13 -14.75 17.99
N THR A 353 0.84 -13.95 17.18
CA THR A 353 0.25 -12.83 16.43
C THR A 353 -0.84 -13.34 15.48
N ARG A 354 -0.54 -14.38 14.69
CA ARG A 354 -1.50 -14.96 13.74
C ARG A 354 -2.72 -15.52 14.44
N LYS A 355 -2.57 -16.15 15.62
CA LYS A 355 -3.68 -16.67 16.42
C LYS A 355 -4.64 -15.56 16.87
N ILE A 356 -4.11 -14.41 17.29
CA ILE A 356 -4.91 -13.24 17.70
C ILE A 356 -5.69 -12.69 16.50
N ILE A 357 -5.01 -12.46 15.38
CA ILE A 357 -5.64 -11.93 14.15
C ILE A 357 -6.71 -12.89 13.66
N THR A 358 -6.40 -14.19 13.60
CA THR A 358 -7.35 -15.24 13.19
C THR A 358 -8.56 -15.30 14.13
N PHE A 359 -8.37 -15.09 15.44
CA PHE A 359 -9.49 -14.94 16.37
C PHE A 359 -10.37 -13.73 16.04
N LYS A 360 -9.76 -12.56 15.82
CA LYS A 360 -10.48 -11.33 15.46
C LYS A 360 -11.26 -11.48 14.15
N VAL A 361 -10.65 -12.02 13.09
CA VAL A 361 -11.32 -12.29 11.81
C VAL A 361 -12.49 -13.25 11.97
N ARG A 362 -12.32 -14.36 12.71
CA ARG A 362 -13.43 -15.31 12.98
C ARG A 362 -14.59 -14.63 13.71
N ARG A 363 -14.29 -13.68 14.60
CA ARG A 363 -15.31 -12.92 15.32
C ARG A 363 -16.07 -11.97 14.38
N LEU A 364 -15.35 -11.23 13.52
CA LEU A 364 -15.96 -10.37 12.50
C LEU A 364 -16.90 -11.16 11.58
N LEU A 365 -16.44 -12.30 11.06
CA LEU A 365 -17.26 -13.18 10.22
C LEU A 365 -18.49 -13.71 10.96
N TYR A 366 -18.34 -14.15 12.22
CA TYR A 366 -19.46 -14.65 12.99
C TYR A 366 -20.49 -13.56 13.31
N ASP A 367 -20.04 -12.37 13.69
CA ASP A 367 -20.94 -11.25 14.01
C ASP A 367 -21.71 -10.80 12.75
N GLU A 368 -21.05 -10.78 11.59
CA GLU A 368 -21.68 -10.50 10.29
C GLU A 368 -22.74 -11.57 9.93
N ILE A 369 -22.42 -12.86 10.06
CA ILE A 369 -23.37 -13.96 9.82
C ILE A 369 -24.54 -13.90 10.81
N LYS A 370 -24.26 -13.64 12.08
CA LYS A 370 -25.30 -13.54 13.12
C LYS A 370 -26.30 -12.42 12.82
N SER A 371 -25.85 -11.33 12.18
CA SER A 371 -26.71 -10.21 11.79
C SER A 371 -27.83 -10.59 10.82
N LEU A 372 -27.70 -11.70 10.05
CA LEU A 372 -28.75 -12.22 9.17
C LEU A 372 -30.06 -12.52 9.92
N ARG A 373 -30.02 -12.77 11.24
CA ARG A 373 -31.23 -13.00 12.05
C ARG A 373 -32.13 -11.78 12.10
N THR A 374 -31.54 -10.59 12.19
CA THR A 374 -32.23 -9.33 12.45
C THR A 374 -32.26 -8.40 11.23
N LEU A 375 -31.18 -8.37 10.44
CA LEU A 375 -30.98 -7.46 9.31
C LEU A 375 -30.42 -8.21 8.08
N PRO A 376 -31.22 -9.11 7.46
CA PRO A 376 -30.77 -9.86 6.29
C PRO A 376 -30.50 -8.94 5.09
N ASN A 377 -29.33 -9.08 4.47
CA ASN A 377 -28.94 -8.32 3.29
C ASN A 377 -28.02 -9.16 2.37
N PHE A 378 -27.65 -8.64 1.20
CA PHE A 378 -26.82 -9.41 0.26
C PHE A 378 -25.36 -9.53 0.72
N GLN A 379 -24.85 -8.61 1.53
CA GLN A 379 -23.47 -8.63 2.01
C GLN A 379 -23.26 -9.73 3.05
N ASN A 380 -24.08 -9.76 4.10
CA ASN A 380 -23.97 -10.81 5.13
C ASN A 380 -24.30 -12.21 4.57
N ALA A 381 -25.19 -12.32 3.57
CA ALA A 381 -25.43 -13.56 2.85
C ALA A 381 -24.19 -14.07 2.10
N LYS A 382 -23.42 -13.18 1.47
CA LYS A 382 -22.18 -13.56 0.79
C LYS A 382 -21.12 -14.06 1.77
N TYR A 383 -20.92 -13.39 2.90
CA TYR A 383 -20.01 -13.87 3.95
C TYR A 383 -20.43 -15.25 4.48
N PHE A 384 -21.73 -15.45 4.68
CA PHE A 384 -22.26 -16.73 5.11
C PHE A 384 -22.03 -17.83 4.07
N GLY A 385 -22.34 -17.57 2.80
CA GLY A 385 -22.07 -18.47 1.69
C GLY A 385 -20.58 -18.79 1.55
N PHE A 386 -19.71 -17.79 1.67
CA PHE A 386 -18.25 -17.97 1.65
C PHE A 386 -17.81 -18.94 2.74
N CYS A 387 -18.29 -18.74 3.98
CA CYS A 387 -17.92 -19.62 5.09
C CYS A 387 -18.41 -21.05 4.86
N LEU A 388 -19.63 -21.27 4.36
CA LEU A 388 -20.11 -22.61 4.05
C LEU A 388 -19.29 -23.25 2.92
N ASN A 389 -18.96 -22.48 1.87
CA ASN A 389 -18.23 -22.97 0.72
C ASN A 389 -16.79 -23.33 1.09
N VAL A 390 -16.10 -22.49 1.86
CA VAL A 390 -14.71 -22.73 2.27
C VAL A 390 -14.61 -23.80 3.36
N LEU A 391 -15.46 -23.73 4.39
CA LEU A 391 -15.34 -24.60 5.57
C LEU A 391 -16.00 -25.97 5.36
N GLY A 392 -16.95 -26.10 4.44
CA GLY A 392 -17.74 -27.31 4.22
C GLY A 392 -18.99 -27.40 5.10
N LEU A 393 -19.79 -28.44 4.87
CA LEU A 393 -21.11 -28.61 5.49
C LEU A 393 -21.11 -29.61 6.66
N LYS A 394 -20.00 -30.28 6.92
CA LYS A 394 -19.86 -31.24 8.04
C LYS A 394 -18.92 -30.73 9.14
N VAL A 395 -19.37 -30.88 10.39
CA VAL A 395 -18.50 -30.68 11.56
C VAL A 395 -17.63 -31.94 11.71
N GLY A 396 -16.43 -31.90 11.14
CA GLY A 396 -15.42 -32.93 11.37
C GLY A 396 -14.89 -32.92 12.81
N GLU A 397 -14.06 -33.90 13.16
CA GLU A 397 -13.42 -33.94 14.46
C GLU A 397 -12.45 -32.76 14.67
N LYS A 398 -12.25 -32.36 15.93
CA LYS A 398 -11.25 -31.36 16.32
C LYS A 398 -9.85 -31.98 16.30
N ARG A 399 -9.36 -32.37 15.11
CA ARG A 399 -8.04 -32.98 14.89
C ARG A 399 -7.27 -32.22 13.79
N ASP A 400 -5.94 -32.31 13.85
CA ASP A 400 -4.98 -31.90 12.82
C ASP A 400 -5.02 -30.42 12.37
N HIS A 401 -4.55 -30.17 11.14
CA HIS A 401 -4.32 -28.88 10.48
C HIS A 401 -5.56 -27.97 10.40
N ARG A 402 -6.78 -28.49 10.62
CA ARG A 402 -8.06 -27.74 10.58
C ARG A 402 -8.55 -27.24 11.94
N ARG A 403 -7.75 -27.42 13.00
CA ARG A 403 -8.12 -27.03 14.37
C ARG A 403 -8.47 -25.54 14.51
N HIS A 404 -7.84 -24.66 13.74
CA HIS A 404 -8.06 -23.21 13.79
C HIS A 404 -9.44 -22.81 13.22
N GLU A 405 -9.93 -23.56 12.23
CA GLU A 405 -11.23 -23.36 11.59
C GLU A 405 -12.40 -23.92 12.42
N TYR A 406 -12.13 -24.93 13.24
CA TYR A 406 -13.15 -25.74 13.92
C TYR A 406 -14.23 -24.90 14.63
N GLN A 407 -13.83 -23.86 15.36
CA GLN A 407 -14.77 -23.01 16.10
C GLN A 407 -15.71 -22.24 15.18
N LEU A 408 -15.18 -21.63 14.11
CA LEU A 408 -15.99 -20.90 13.14
C LEU A 408 -16.89 -21.88 12.38
N ARG A 409 -16.34 -23.00 11.89
CA ARG A 409 -17.09 -24.03 11.18
C ARG A 409 -18.28 -24.53 11.98
N LYS A 410 -18.06 -24.88 13.26
CA LYS A 410 -19.14 -25.32 14.15
C LYS A 410 -20.22 -24.26 14.31
N ALA A 411 -19.83 -22.99 14.47
CA ALA A 411 -20.78 -21.89 14.63
C ALA A 411 -21.58 -21.62 13.34
N VAL A 412 -20.93 -21.65 12.18
CA VAL A 412 -21.55 -21.44 10.86
C VAL A 412 -22.53 -22.55 10.52
N ILE A 413 -22.16 -23.82 10.75
CA ILE A 413 -23.04 -24.97 10.51
C ILE A 413 -24.25 -24.94 11.45
N ALA A 414 -24.02 -24.70 12.75
CA ALA A 414 -25.13 -24.57 13.71
C ALA A 414 -26.09 -23.43 13.30
N PHE A 415 -25.54 -22.29 12.89
CA PHE A 415 -26.34 -21.18 12.40
C PHE A 415 -27.16 -21.56 11.16
N ALA A 416 -26.55 -22.24 10.18
CA ALA A 416 -27.20 -22.70 8.97
C ALA A 416 -28.38 -23.63 9.28
N THR A 417 -28.12 -24.66 10.10
CA THR A 417 -29.12 -25.65 10.53
C THR A 417 -30.32 -24.98 11.19
N GLU A 418 -30.11 -23.99 12.05
CA GLU A 418 -31.19 -23.33 12.79
C GLU A 418 -31.92 -22.23 11.99
N ASN A 419 -31.26 -21.56 11.03
CA ASN A 419 -31.74 -20.27 10.51
C ASN A 419 -31.97 -20.24 8.99
N TYR A 420 -31.39 -21.17 8.20
CA TYR A 420 -31.45 -21.06 6.73
C TYR A 420 -32.88 -21.16 6.18
N LEU A 421 -33.68 -22.13 6.65
CA LEU A 421 -35.08 -22.25 6.19
C LEU A 421 -35.90 -21.02 6.57
N SER A 422 -35.75 -20.52 7.80
CA SER A 422 -36.41 -19.28 8.23
C SER A 422 -35.97 -18.05 7.41
N LEU A 423 -34.71 -17.99 6.97
CA LEU A 423 -34.23 -16.95 6.07
C LEU A 423 -34.84 -17.09 4.67
N ARG A 424 -34.95 -18.31 4.16
CA ARG A 424 -35.57 -18.61 2.85
C ARG A 424 -37.05 -18.21 2.82
N ASP A 425 -37.78 -18.48 3.90
CA ASP A 425 -39.20 -18.11 4.03
C ASP A 425 -39.39 -16.60 4.10
N ARG A 426 -38.53 -15.89 4.85
CA ARG A 426 -38.63 -14.43 5.06
C ARG A 426 -38.08 -13.61 3.89
N GLN A 427 -36.94 -14.01 3.33
CA GLN A 427 -36.16 -13.27 2.34
C GLN A 427 -35.51 -14.23 1.32
N PRO A 428 -36.29 -14.81 0.40
CA PRO A 428 -35.82 -15.88 -0.50
C PRO A 428 -34.66 -15.43 -1.40
N LYS A 429 -34.65 -14.17 -1.86
CA LYS A 429 -33.55 -13.62 -2.68
C LYS A 429 -32.23 -13.54 -1.91
N VAL A 430 -32.28 -13.24 -0.61
CA VAL A 430 -31.10 -13.19 0.26
C VAL A 430 -30.62 -14.61 0.57
N ALA A 431 -31.54 -15.54 0.86
CA ALA A 431 -31.21 -16.94 1.06
C ALA A 431 -30.58 -17.59 -0.19
N ALA A 432 -31.02 -17.21 -1.38
CA ALA A 432 -30.42 -17.66 -2.63
C ALA A 432 -28.98 -17.14 -2.80
N ALA A 433 -28.66 -15.95 -2.31
CA ALA A 433 -27.30 -15.39 -2.37
C ALA A 433 -26.29 -16.12 -1.46
N VAL A 434 -26.76 -16.91 -0.48
CA VAL A 434 -25.92 -17.80 0.34
C VAL A 434 -25.45 -19.02 -0.47
N LEU A 435 -26.23 -19.45 -1.45
CA LEU A 435 -25.92 -20.59 -2.31
C LEU A 435 -24.91 -20.14 -3.36
N MET A 436 -23.63 -20.31 -3.06
CA MET A 436 -22.54 -19.92 -3.96
C MET A 436 -21.60 -21.08 -4.29
N GLY A 437 -21.02 -21.01 -5.49
CA GLY A 437 -20.09 -22.00 -6.02
C GLY A 437 -20.72 -23.40 -6.02
N THR A 438 -20.17 -24.26 -5.17
CA THR A 438 -20.51 -25.68 -5.11
C THR A 438 -21.71 -26.01 -4.21
N ILE A 439 -22.37 -25.00 -3.62
CA ILE A 439 -23.47 -25.19 -2.68
C ILE A 439 -24.81 -24.97 -3.36
N SER A 440 -25.71 -25.94 -3.19
CA SER A 440 -27.10 -25.93 -3.65
C SER A 440 -28.06 -26.27 -2.51
N PHE A 441 -29.34 -26.03 -2.74
CA PHE A 441 -30.41 -26.42 -1.83
C PHE A 441 -31.30 -27.46 -2.50
N ASP A 442 -31.57 -28.55 -1.80
CA ASP A 442 -32.50 -29.59 -2.25
C ASP A 442 -33.88 -29.34 -1.63
N ASP A 443 -34.82 -28.90 -2.47
CA ASP A 443 -36.20 -28.63 -2.07
C ASP A 443 -36.97 -29.86 -1.58
N SER A 444 -36.60 -31.07 -2.05
CA SER A 444 -37.30 -32.30 -1.70
C SER A 444 -36.95 -32.77 -0.29
N THR A 445 -35.67 -32.70 0.07
CA THR A 445 -35.14 -33.14 1.37
C THR A 445 -34.98 -31.98 2.36
N ARG A 446 -35.14 -30.73 1.91
CA ARG A 446 -34.89 -29.50 2.68
C ARG A 446 -33.47 -29.45 3.26
N GLN A 447 -32.49 -29.87 2.47
CA GLN A 447 -31.08 -29.94 2.85
C GLN A 447 -30.22 -28.94 2.05
N LEU A 448 -29.11 -28.50 2.64
CA LEU A 448 -28.02 -27.91 1.87
C LEU A 448 -27.11 -29.03 1.36
N VAL A 449 -26.74 -28.96 0.09
CA VAL A 449 -25.87 -29.94 -0.58
C VAL A 449 -24.68 -29.22 -1.17
N LYS A 450 -23.47 -29.67 -0.81
CA LYS A 450 -22.22 -29.22 -1.41
C LYS A 450 -21.66 -30.32 -2.30
N THR A 451 -21.40 -29.99 -3.55
CA THR A 451 -20.90 -30.93 -4.56
C THR A 451 -19.44 -30.66 -4.88
N TYR A 452 -18.57 -31.62 -4.64
CA TYR A 452 -17.14 -31.50 -4.93
C TYR A 452 -16.81 -31.81 -6.39
N ALA A 453 -15.61 -31.46 -6.83
CA ALA A 453 -15.11 -31.87 -8.14
C ALA A 453 -15.07 -33.41 -8.24
N GLU A 454 -15.48 -33.95 -9.39
CA GLU A 454 -15.59 -35.40 -9.66
C GLU A 454 -14.24 -36.13 -9.54
N GLY A 455 -13.14 -35.46 -9.88
CA GLY A 455 -11.80 -36.03 -9.72
C GLY A 455 -11.62 -37.31 -10.56
N LEU A 456 -11.35 -38.43 -9.89
CA LEU A 456 -11.23 -39.76 -10.50
C LEU A 456 -12.45 -40.67 -10.21
N ASP A 457 -13.43 -40.18 -9.44
CA ASP A 457 -14.61 -40.94 -9.08
C ASP A 457 -15.67 -40.89 -10.20
N LEU A 458 -16.58 -41.87 -10.25
CA LEU A 458 -17.65 -41.93 -11.27
C LEU A 458 -18.81 -40.94 -11.00
N VAL A 459 -18.87 -40.39 -9.78
CA VAL A 459 -19.91 -39.46 -9.34
C VAL A 459 -19.25 -38.43 -8.43
N ALA A 460 -19.57 -37.16 -8.65
CA ALA A 460 -19.12 -36.07 -7.81
C ALA A 460 -19.44 -36.32 -6.32
N PRO A 461 -18.44 -36.30 -5.42
CA PRO A 461 -18.70 -36.50 -3.99
C PRO A 461 -19.57 -35.36 -3.45
N THR A 462 -20.52 -35.70 -2.57
CA THR A 462 -21.42 -34.69 -1.96
C THR A 462 -21.34 -34.68 -0.43
N GLU A 463 -21.42 -33.49 0.14
CA GLU A 463 -21.72 -33.26 1.54
C GLU A 463 -23.15 -32.73 1.69
N LYS A 464 -23.88 -33.23 2.68
CA LYS A 464 -25.26 -32.82 2.97
C LYS A 464 -25.36 -32.29 4.39
N LEU A 465 -26.20 -31.27 4.57
CA LEU A 465 -26.53 -30.70 5.87
C LEU A 465 -28.05 -30.64 6.04
N ASP A 466 -28.54 -31.35 7.06
CA ASP A 466 -29.92 -31.29 7.51
C ASP A 466 -30.22 -29.93 8.15
N LEU A 467 -31.36 -29.36 7.77
CA LEU A 467 -31.85 -28.11 8.31
C LEU A 467 -33.06 -28.34 9.21
N LEU A 468 -33.13 -27.59 10.30
CA LEU A 468 -34.28 -27.63 11.20
C LEU A 468 -35.41 -26.78 10.63
N PRO A 469 -36.66 -27.25 10.72
CA PRO A 469 -37.81 -26.44 10.35
C PRO A 469 -37.83 -25.14 11.19
N PRO A 470 -38.40 -24.04 10.65
CA PRO A 470 -38.52 -22.80 11.41
C PRO A 470 -39.23 -23.08 12.74
N SER A 471 -38.62 -22.70 13.86
CA SER A 471 -39.33 -22.68 15.13
C SER A 471 -40.48 -21.68 15.01
N ALA A 472 -41.70 -22.13 15.28
CA ALA A 472 -42.88 -21.27 15.33
C ALA A 472 -42.57 -20.11 16.28
N SER A 473 -42.50 -18.89 15.72
CA SER A 473 -42.23 -17.65 16.45
C SER A 473 -43.53 -16.96 16.79
#